data_AF-A0AB38YWV2-F1
#
_entry.id   AF-A0AB38YWV2-F1
#
_cell.length_a   1.000
_cell.length_b   1.000
_cell.length_c   1.000
_cell.angle_alpha   90.00
_cell.angle_beta   90.00
_cell.angle_gamma   90.00
#
_symmetry.space_group_name_H-M   'P 1'
#
loop_
_entity.id
_entity.type
_entity.pdbx_description
1 polymer ?
#
loop_
_entity_poly.entity_id
_entity_poly.type
_entity_poly.pdbx_seq_one_letter_code
_entity_poly.pdbx_strand_id
1 'polypeptide(L)'
;MIFPKQLNDMKPQERWDWYERQKQILRDAAKNGVKVELTAELSECFMFMNDLTELKHCQMIAMHNNAMTAIGSALIEQDDEMRNEWLLNTFEQADDPTYQMYKDAQAFFDRKSLPFPESVSEHRQNIEKQNAIFDEDNAKFKIWYQENIVPNLK
;
A
#
# COMPACT_ATOMS: atom_id res chain seq x y z
N MET A 1 17.51 -9.57 -0.14
CA MET A 1 17.46 -9.98 1.28
C MET A 1 17.88 -11.45 1.38
N ILE A 2 18.84 -11.81 2.24
CA ILE A 2 19.34 -13.19 2.38
C ILE A 2 18.68 -13.83 3.60
N PHE A 3 18.08 -15.01 3.45
CA PHE A 3 17.42 -15.70 4.56
C PHE A 3 18.44 -16.26 5.57
N PRO A 4 18.17 -16.17 6.88
CA PRO A 4 18.84 -16.97 7.91
C PRO A 4 18.78 -18.45 7.55
N LYS A 5 19.84 -19.20 7.89
CA LYS A 5 20.01 -20.61 7.48
C LYS A 5 18.78 -21.47 7.77
N GLN A 6 18.27 -21.41 9.01
CA GLN A 6 17.10 -22.18 9.43
C GLN A 6 15.85 -21.85 8.60
N LEU A 7 15.62 -20.59 8.22
CA LEU A 7 14.51 -20.21 7.36
C LEU A 7 14.74 -20.63 5.91
N ASN A 8 15.98 -20.57 5.43
CA ASN A 8 16.32 -20.95 4.07
C ASN A 8 16.01 -22.43 3.78
N ASP A 9 16.20 -23.30 4.78
CA ASP A 9 15.93 -24.74 4.69
C ASP A 9 14.42 -25.07 4.74
N MET A 10 13.57 -24.14 5.13
CA MET A 10 12.10 -24.28 5.12
C MET A 10 11.49 -23.87 3.78
N LYS A 11 10.37 -24.49 3.39
CA LYS A 11 9.56 -24.02 2.26
C LYS A 11 8.88 -22.69 2.60
N PRO A 12 8.47 -21.88 1.60
CA PRO A 12 7.85 -20.58 1.83
C PRO A 12 6.67 -20.60 2.81
N GLN A 13 5.74 -21.56 2.68
CA GLN A 13 4.60 -21.67 3.59
C GLN A 13 5.02 -22.05 5.01
N GLU A 14 5.96 -23.00 5.14
CA GLU A 14 6.46 -23.48 6.43
C GLU A 14 7.12 -22.36 7.25
N ARG A 15 7.75 -21.39 6.59
CA ARG A 15 8.32 -20.20 7.25
C ARG A 15 7.22 -19.36 7.92
N TRP A 16 6.10 -19.16 7.24
CA TRP A 16 4.96 -18.40 7.76
C TRP A 16 4.26 -19.15 8.88
N ASP A 17 4.04 -20.45 8.71
CA ASP A 17 3.43 -21.29 9.74
C ASP A 17 4.30 -21.34 11.00
N TRP A 18 5.63 -21.44 10.83
CA TRP A 18 6.60 -21.35 11.92
C TRP A 18 6.52 -19.99 12.62
N TYR A 19 6.49 -18.88 11.86
CA TYR A 19 6.43 -17.53 12.42
C TYR A 19 5.15 -17.29 13.21
N GLU A 20 3.98 -17.70 12.69
CA GLU A 20 2.70 -17.62 13.40
C GLU A 20 2.74 -18.44 14.69
N ARG A 21 3.33 -19.64 14.65
CA ARG A 21 3.50 -20.47 15.84
C ARG A 21 4.39 -19.79 16.88
N GLN A 22 5.50 -19.15 16.49
CA GLN A 22 6.33 -18.41 17.45
C GLN A 22 5.56 -17.24 18.08
N LYS A 23 4.79 -16.48 17.30
CA LYS A 23 3.93 -15.42 17.84
C LYS A 23 2.92 -15.97 18.84
N GLN A 24 2.33 -17.13 18.57
CA GLN A 24 1.37 -17.74 19.47
C GLN A 24 2.02 -18.18 20.80
N ILE A 25 3.21 -18.80 20.75
CA ILE A 25 3.99 -19.17 21.94
C ILE A 25 4.27 -17.93 22.81
N LEU A 26 4.71 -16.83 22.19
CA LEU A 26 4.99 -15.59 22.91
C LEU A 26 3.73 -14.98 23.54
N ARG A 27 2.60 -14.98 22.82
CA ARG A 27 1.31 -14.50 23.34
C ARG A 27 0.83 -15.33 24.53
N ASP A 28 0.91 -16.65 24.41
CA ASP A 28 0.47 -17.56 25.47
C ASP A 28 1.34 -17.43 26.72
N ALA A 29 2.66 -17.29 26.54
CA ALA A 29 3.56 -17.05 27.65
C ALA A 29 3.27 -15.72 28.35
N ALA A 30 3.06 -14.64 27.58
CA ALA A 30 2.68 -13.34 28.14
C ALA A 30 1.35 -13.40 28.91
N LYS A 31 0.34 -14.08 28.35
CA LYS A 31 -0.97 -14.28 28.98
C LYS A 31 -0.86 -15.06 30.30
N ASN A 32 0.03 -16.03 30.36
CA ASN A 32 0.19 -16.92 31.51
C ASN A 32 1.29 -16.44 32.50
N GLY A 33 1.94 -15.30 32.23
CA GLY A 33 3.04 -14.80 33.07
C GLY A 33 4.29 -15.68 33.04
N VAL A 34 4.48 -16.47 31.99
CA VAL A 34 5.60 -17.41 31.82
C VAL A 34 6.70 -16.75 31.00
N LYS A 35 7.96 -17.00 31.36
CA LYS A 35 9.12 -16.55 30.59
C LYS A 35 9.38 -17.48 29.41
N VAL A 36 9.72 -16.92 28.26
CA VAL A 36 10.21 -17.66 27.09
C VAL A 36 11.68 -17.33 26.90
N GLU A 37 12.51 -18.35 26.79
CA GLU A 37 13.92 -18.19 26.41
C GLU A 37 14.04 -18.33 24.89
N LEU A 38 14.70 -17.35 24.27
CA LEU A 38 14.98 -17.35 22.83
C LEU A 38 16.49 -17.49 22.63
N THR A 39 16.89 -18.44 21.79
CA THR A 39 18.28 -18.54 21.34
C THR A 39 18.58 -17.43 20.34
N ALA A 40 19.86 -17.09 20.16
CA ALA A 40 20.28 -16.09 19.17
C ALA A 40 19.76 -16.43 17.76
N GLU A 41 19.83 -17.69 17.35
CA GLU A 41 19.33 -18.17 16.06
C GLU A 41 17.81 -18.00 15.90
N LEU A 42 17.03 -18.35 16.94
CA LEU A 42 15.58 -18.17 16.92
C LEU A 42 15.20 -16.70 16.89
N SER A 43 15.90 -15.86 17.65
CA SER A 43 15.71 -14.42 17.63
C SER A 43 16.02 -13.82 16.26
N GLU A 44 17.12 -14.21 15.62
CA GLU A 44 17.48 -13.75 14.27
C GLU A 44 16.40 -14.14 13.25
N CYS A 45 15.95 -15.40 13.25
CA CYS A 45 14.89 -15.87 12.36
C CYS A 45 13.55 -15.15 12.61
N PHE A 46 13.21 -14.92 13.87
CA PHE A 46 11.97 -14.23 14.24
C PHE A 46 11.99 -12.77 13.78
N MET A 47 13.08 -12.05 14.04
CA MET A 47 13.25 -10.68 13.61
C MET A 47 13.24 -10.56 12.09
N PHE A 48 13.91 -11.47 11.39
CA PHE A 48 13.87 -11.51 9.92
C PHE A 48 12.44 -11.66 9.38
N MET A 49 11.66 -12.60 9.92
CA MET A 49 10.27 -12.81 9.50
C MET A 49 9.38 -11.61 9.87
N ASN A 50 9.65 -10.95 10.99
CA ASN A 50 8.95 -9.73 11.38
C ASN A 50 9.22 -8.59 10.38
N ASP A 51 10.48 -8.34 10.04
CA ASP A 51 10.87 -7.31 9.06
C ASP A 51 10.30 -7.61 7.67
N LEU A 52 10.30 -8.88 7.27
CA LEU A 52 9.69 -9.31 6.01
C LEU A 52 8.16 -9.14 6.02
N THR A 53 7.51 -9.34 7.17
CA THR A 53 6.06 -9.11 7.32
C THR A 53 5.74 -7.63 7.17
N GLU A 54 6.51 -6.76 7.82
CA GLU A 54 6.35 -5.31 7.71
C GLU A 54 6.58 -4.85 6.27
N LEU A 55 7.66 -5.32 5.62
CA LEU A 55 7.94 -5.00 4.23
C LEU A 55 6.81 -5.46 3.29
N LYS A 56 6.27 -6.68 3.47
CA LYS A 56 5.14 -7.16 2.67
C LYS A 56 3.89 -6.30 2.85
N HIS A 57 3.63 -5.83 4.07
CA HIS A 57 2.52 -4.91 4.33
C HIS A 57 2.72 -3.58 3.59
N CYS A 58 3.93 -3.01 3.64
CA CYS A 58 4.30 -1.81 2.88
C CYS A 58 4.13 -2.00 1.36
N GLN A 59 4.54 -3.15 0.85
CA GLN A 59 4.39 -3.51 -0.57
C GLN A 59 2.92 -3.64 -0.97
N MET A 60 2.06 -4.21 -0.12
CA MET A 60 0.62 -4.28 -0.36
C MET A 60 -0.02 -2.88 -0.48
N ILE A 61 0.39 -1.93 0.37
CA ILE A 61 -0.09 -0.55 0.28
C ILE A 61 0.32 0.07 -1.07
N ALA A 62 1.56 -0.12 -1.50
CA ALA A 62 2.04 0.37 -2.80
C ALA A 62 1.28 -0.27 -3.97
N MET A 63 1.02 -1.58 -3.91
CA MET A 63 0.21 -2.27 -4.92
C MET A 63 -1.21 -1.70 -4.99
N HIS A 64 -1.86 -1.44 -3.85
CA HIS A 64 -3.19 -0.84 -3.82
C HIS A 64 -3.17 0.56 -4.44
N ASN A 65 -2.24 1.42 -4.05
CA ASN A 65 -2.09 2.77 -4.62
C ASN A 65 -1.89 2.73 -6.14
N ASN A 66 -1.05 1.82 -6.63
CA ASN A 66 -0.77 1.70 -8.06
C ASN A 66 -1.95 1.11 -8.83
N ALA A 67 -2.72 0.21 -8.24
CA ALA A 67 -3.97 -0.27 -8.82
C ALA A 67 -4.96 0.89 -8.98
N MET A 68 -5.13 1.73 -7.96
CA MET A 68 -5.95 2.94 -8.07
C MET A 68 -5.41 3.89 -9.13
N THR A 69 -4.10 4.13 -9.15
CA THR A 69 -3.46 4.98 -10.16
C THR A 69 -3.72 4.48 -11.58
N ALA A 70 -3.63 3.17 -11.81
CA ALA A 70 -3.94 2.56 -13.10
C ALA A 70 -5.42 2.70 -13.48
N ILE A 71 -6.34 2.52 -12.51
CA ILE A 71 -7.79 2.75 -12.71
C ILE A 71 -8.05 4.22 -13.08
N GLY A 72 -7.48 5.18 -12.35
CA GLY A 72 -7.62 6.60 -12.64
C GLY A 72 -7.05 6.97 -14.01
N SER A 73 -5.89 6.39 -14.38
CA SER A 73 -5.29 6.56 -15.72
C SER A 73 -6.24 6.07 -16.82
N ALA A 74 -6.82 4.88 -16.64
CA ALA A 74 -7.80 4.33 -17.58
C ALA A 74 -9.08 5.18 -17.68
N LEU A 75 -9.55 5.75 -16.57
CA LEU A 75 -10.69 6.68 -16.55
C LEU A 75 -10.40 8.00 -17.27
N ILE A 76 -9.13 8.43 -17.33
CA ILE A 76 -8.70 9.64 -18.04
C ILE A 76 -8.54 9.36 -19.54
N GLU A 77 -8.00 8.20 -19.92
CA GLU A 77 -7.74 7.81 -21.33
C GLU A 77 -9.01 7.45 -22.12
N GLN A 78 -10.02 6.87 -21.49
CA GLN A 78 -11.23 6.40 -22.18
C GLN A 78 -12.30 7.49 -22.21
N ASP A 79 -12.33 8.26 -23.29
CA ASP A 79 -13.30 9.33 -23.59
C ASP A 79 -14.63 8.78 -24.17
N ASP A 80 -15.21 7.72 -23.61
CA ASP A 80 -16.45 7.13 -24.14
C ASP A 80 -17.48 6.74 -23.06
N GLU A 81 -18.76 6.82 -23.44
CA GLU A 81 -20.00 6.78 -22.63
C GLU A 81 -20.20 5.57 -21.71
N MET A 82 -19.29 4.60 -21.69
CA MET A 82 -19.29 3.47 -20.77
C MET A 82 -18.00 3.43 -19.97
N ARG A 83 -17.73 4.50 -19.19
CA ARG A 83 -16.96 4.37 -17.95
C ARG A 83 -17.56 3.20 -17.20
N ASN A 84 -16.88 2.08 -17.30
CA ASN A 84 -17.32 0.83 -16.75
C ASN A 84 -17.68 1.10 -15.29
N GLU A 85 -18.96 1.01 -14.92
CA GLU A 85 -19.49 1.50 -13.63
C GLU A 85 -18.66 0.93 -12.47
N TRP A 86 -18.11 -0.28 -12.64
CA TRP A 86 -17.19 -0.91 -11.71
C TRP A 86 -15.88 -0.14 -11.49
N LEU A 87 -15.26 0.47 -12.52
CA LEU A 87 -14.04 1.28 -12.38
C LEU A 87 -14.33 2.56 -11.61
N LEU A 88 -15.42 3.24 -11.96
CA LEU A 88 -15.85 4.46 -11.28
C LEU A 88 -16.21 4.16 -9.82
N ASN A 89 -17.04 3.14 -9.57
CA ASN A 89 -17.41 2.70 -8.23
C ASN A 89 -16.17 2.29 -7.41
N THR A 90 -15.17 1.64 -8.03
CA THR A 90 -13.91 1.29 -7.33
C THR A 90 -13.13 2.55 -6.95
N PHE A 91 -13.05 3.54 -7.84
CA PHE A 91 -12.35 4.79 -7.59
C PHE A 91 -13.07 5.68 -6.57
N GLU A 92 -14.40 5.73 -6.61
CA GLU A 92 -15.24 6.41 -5.62
C GLU A 92 -15.12 5.75 -4.24
N GLN A 93 -15.04 4.41 -4.17
CA GLN A 93 -14.77 3.71 -2.90
C GLN A 93 -13.40 4.04 -2.31
N ALA A 94 -12.44 4.46 -3.14
CA ALA A 94 -11.13 4.92 -2.69
C ALA A 94 -11.11 6.41 -2.29
N ASP A 95 -12.24 7.11 -2.40
CA ASP A 95 -12.45 8.50 -1.97
C ASP A 95 -11.41 9.51 -2.51
N ASP A 96 -10.91 9.27 -3.73
CA ASP A 96 -10.06 10.24 -4.44
C ASP A 96 -10.82 10.81 -5.64
N PRO A 97 -11.48 11.97 -5.54
CA PRO A 97 -12.16 12.57 -6.69
C PRO A 97 -11.18 13.33 -7.63
N THR A 98 -9.91 13.46 -7.26
CA THR A 98 -8.95 14.36 -7.92
C THR A 98 -8.56 13.91 -9.32
N TYR A 99 -8.82 12.66 -9.72
CA TYR A 99 -8.58 12.21 -11.09
C TYR A 99 -9.32 13.06 -12.14
N GLN A 100 -10.48 13.63 -11.80
CA GLN A 100 -11.32 14.39 -12.72
C GLN A 100 -10.67 15.69 -13.22
N MET A 101 -9.71 16.25 -12.47
CA MET A 101 -8.99 17.46 -12.91
C MET A 101 -7.87 17.16 -13.92
N TYR A 102 -7.48 15.90 -14.08
CA TYR A 102 -6.41 15.50 -15.00
C TYR A 102 -6.96 15.27 -16.41
N LYS A 103 -6.20 15.73 -17.40
CA LYS A 103 -6.52 15.57 -18.84
C LYS A 103 -5.61 14.59 -19.56
N ASP A 104 -4.55 14.15 -18.88
CA ASP A 104 -3.52 13.28 -19.41
C ASP A 104 -3.25 12.18 -18.39
N ALA A 105 -3.42 10.93 -18.82
CA ALA A 105 -3.26 9.77 -17.97
C ALA A 105 -1.80 9.55 -17.58
N GLN A 106 -0.85 9.87 -18.47
CA GLN A 106 0.57 9.74 -18.16
C GLN A 106 0.97 10.72 -17.05
N ALA A 107 0.55 11.99 -17.13
CA ALA A 107 0.78 12.97 -16.08
C ALA A 107 0.13 12.58 -14.74
N PHE A 108 -1.06 11.96 -14.77
CA PHE A 108 -1.69 11.43 -13.57
C PHE A 108 -0.87 10.26 -12.98
N PHE A 109 -0.47 9.30 -13.81
CA PHE A 109 0.33 8.15 -13.41
C PHE A 109 1.68 8.56 -12.81
N ASP A 110 2.41 9.44 -13.49
CA ASP A 110 3.73 9.91 -13.06
C ASP A 110 3.67 10.63 -11.70
N ARG A 111 2.54 11.31 -11.42
CA ARG A 111 2.32 12.01 -10.17
C ARG A 111 1.84 11.09 -9.03
N LYS A 112 0.93 10.15 -9.32
CA LYS A 112 0.22 9.36 -8.30
C LYS A 112 0.81 7.97 -8.06
N SER A 113 1.65 7.45 -8.96
CA SER A 113 2.27 6.14 -8.74
C SER A 113 3.17 6.16 -7.50
N LEU A 114 3.15 5.05 -6.76
CA LEU A 114 4.00 4.80 -5.59
C LEU A 114 5.04 3.76 -5.98
N PRO A 115 6.35 4.10 -5.96
CA PRO A 115 7.39 3.13 -6.22
C PRO A 115 7.30 1.93 -5.29
N PHE A 116 7.55 0.74 -5.83
CA PHE A 116 7.55 -0.49 -5.03
C PHE A 116 8.71 -0.45 -4.02
N PRO A 117 8.45 -0.51 -2.71
CA PRO A 117 9.50 -0.33 -1.72
C PRO A 117 10.36 -1.60 -1.56
N GLU A 118 11.67 -1.42 -1.50
CA GLU A 118 12.63 -2.49 -1.14
C GLU A 118 12.90 -2.53 0.38
N SER A 119 12.53 -1.46 1.10
CA SER A 119 12.60 -1.38 2.56
C SER A 119 11.43 -0.62 3.19
N VAL A 120 11.21 -0.83 4.49
CA VAL A 120 10.24 -0.07 5.29
C VAL A 120 10.57 1.43 5.30
N SER A 121 11.85 1.80 5.36
CA SER A 121 12.27 3.21 5.35
C SER A 121 11.92 3.88 4.03
N GLU A 122 12.16 3.22 2.90
CA GLU A 122 11.76 3.72 1.58
C GLU A 122 10.25 3.87 1.47
N HIS A 123 9.49 2.90 1.99
CA HIS A 123 8.04 3.01 2.02
C HIS A 123 7.58 4.26 2.77
N ARG A 124 8.12 4.53 3.95
CA ARG A 124 7.76 5.74 4.75
C ARG A 124 8.05 7.02 3.96
N GLN A 125 9.21 7.12 3.32
CA GLN A 125 9.55 8.27 2.47
C GLN A 125 8.61 8.39 1.26
N ASN A 126 8.22 7.27 0.65
CA ASN A 126 7.30 7.26 -0.48
C ASN A 126 5.89 7.69 -0.06
N ILE A 127 5.41 7.26 1.12
CA ILE A 127 4.12 7.68 1.69
C ILE A 127 4.12 9.17 2.04
N GLU A 128 5.19 9.70 2.63
CA GLU A 128 5.31 11.14 2.91
C GLU A 128 5.17 11.97 1.62
N LYS A 129 5.81 11.53 0.53
CA LYS A 129 5.67 12.18 -0.79
C LYS A 129 4.25 12.08 -1.32
N GLN A 130 3.61 10.92 -1.23
CA GLN A 130 2.22 10.77 -1.69
C GLN A 130 1.24 11.60 -0.87
N ASN A 131 1.43 11.71 0.45
CA ASN A 131 0.58 12.57 1.29
C ASN A 131 0.71 14.04 0.87
N ALA A 132 1.92 14.52 0.59
CA ALA A 132 2.11 15.88 0.08
C ALA A 132 1.40 16.09 -1.28
N ILE A 133 1.48 15.10 -2.18
CA ILE A 133 0.79 15.15 -3.48
C ILE A 133 -0.74 15.14 -3.29
N PHE A 134 -1.25 14.32 -2.38
CA PHE A 134 -2.67 14.26 -2.03
C PHE A 134 -3.18 15.61 -1.50
N ASP A 135 -2.45 16.24 -0.59
CA ASP A 135 -2.82 17.55 -0.05
C ASP A 135 -2.83 18.64 -1.13
N GLU A 136 -1.79 18.66 -1.98
CA GLU A 136 -1.70 19.58 -3.11
C GLU A 136 -2.85 19.39 -4.12
N ASP A 137 -3.17 18.14 -4.44
CA ASP A 137 -4.20 17.81 -5.41
C ASP A 137 -5.59 18.13 -4.89
N ASN A 138 -5.88 17.87 -3.63
CA ASN A 138 -7.15 18.24 -3.02
C ASN A 138 -7.33 19.76 -2.97
N ALA A 139 -6.27 20.51 -2.67
CA ALA A 139 -6.32 21.96 -2.70
C ALA A 139 -6.63 22.50 -4.10
N LYS A 140 -6.00 21.94 -5.14
CA LYS A 140 -6.26 22.30 -6.55
C LYS A 140 -7.66 21.86 -6.99
N PHE A 141 -8.07 20.65 -6.62
CA PHE A 141 -9.37 20.08 -6.97
C PHE A 141 -10.52 20.93 -6.42
N LYS A 142 -10.40 21.46 -5.20
CA LYS A 142 -11.41 22.36 -4.63
C LYS A 142 -11.66 23.60 -5.51
N ILE A 143 -10.59 24.19 -6.04
CA ILE A 143 -10.68 25.35 -6.95
C ILE A 143 -11.26 24.90 -8.29
N TRP A 144 -10.69 23.84 -8.89
CA TRP A 144 -11.15 23.30 -10.16
C TRP A 144 -12.63 22.91 -10.15
N TYR A 145 -13.10 22.27 -9.09
CA TYR A 145 -14.50 21.85 -8.93
C TYR A 145 -15.45 23.06 -8.91
N GLN A 146 -15.07 24.12 -8.19
CA GLN A 146 -15.84 25.35 -8.14
C GLN A 146 -15.91 26.05 -9.50
N GLU A 147 -14.85 25.97 -10.30
CA GLU A 147 -14.76 26.61 -11.60
C GLU A 147 -15.39 25.79 -12.74
N ASN A 148 -15.37 24.46 -12.65
CA ASN A 148 -15.69 23.57 -13.78
C ASN A 148 -16.93 22.70 -13.54
N ILE A 149 -17.27 22.37 -12.29
CA ILE A 149 -18.42 21.51 -11.98
C ILE A 149 -19.60 22.32 -11.45
N VAL A 150 -19.39 23.16 -10.43
CA VAL A 150 -20.47 23.93 -9.78
C VAL A 150 -21.31 24.76 -10.76
N PRO A 151 -20.76 25.41 -11.82
CA PRO A 151 -21.56 26.15 -12.78
C PRO A 151 -22.56 25.28 -13.57
N ASN A 152 -22.26 24.00 -13.73
CA ASN A 152 -23.08 23.03 -14.47
C ASN A 152 -24.14 22.32 -13.60
N LEU A 153 -24.13 22.54 -12.28
CA LEU A 153 -25.08 21.95 -11.33
C LEU A 153 -26.34 22.81 -11.12
N LYS A 154 -26.52 23.87 -11.90
CA LYS A 154 -27.71 24.76 -11.87
C LYS A 154 -28.67 24.42 -13.00
#